data_AF-A0A947J3U5-F1
#
_entry.id   AF-A0A947J3U5-F1
#
_cell.length_a   1.000
_cell.length_b   1.000
_cell.length_c   1.000
_cell.angle_alpha   90.00
_cell.angle_beta   90.00
_cell.angle_gamma   90.00
#
_symmetry.space_group_name_H-M   'P 1'
#
loop_
_entity.id
_entity.type
_entity.pdbx_description
1 polymer ?
#
loop_
_entity_poly.entity_id
_entity_poly.type
_entity_poly.pdbx_seq_one_letter_code
_entity_poly.pdbx_strand_id
1 'polypeptide(L)'
;MTEYLRALWVWSPQHLSNLEEKKKLFEFCKQEKITHLYYQVIFNEKSFPHLTASVEGYEHYRDFIREAHSLKIKVYALNSRPHGVLRKGHAKIMAEIKALTEFNNKSRPEEQFDGAHYAFDIYMLDGFSGKSIRTFLVQLLQICKRARNFLFMRRPHLNFSVDMPFWFLTHQKGPLPRLVFDLRWKEAGEHLLDQ
;
A
#
# COMPACT_ATOMS: atom_id res chain seq x y z
N MET A 1 10.44 23.77 13.48
CA MET A 1 11.06 22.45 13.20
C MET A 1 10.09 21.68 12.34
N THR A 2 10.52 21.24 11.16
CA THR A 2 9.71 20.37 10.29
C THR A 2 9.65 19.00 10.95
N GLU A 3 8.45 18.56 11.36
CA GLU A 3 8.27 17.22 11.92
C GLU A 3 8.43 16.20 10.79
N TYR A 4 9.51 15.42 10.82
CA TYR A 4 9.75 14.39 9.82
C TYR A 4 8.77 13.23 10.04
N LEU A 5 8.13 12.78 8.96
CA LEU A 5 7.34 11.55 8.98
C LEU A 5 8.25 10.38 9.34
N ARG A 6 7.90 9.65 10.40
CA ARG A 6 8.57 8.43 10.83
C ARG A 6 7.59 7.27 10.75
N ALA A 7 7.94 6.28 9.95
CA ALA A 7 7.08 5.15 9.68
C ALA A 7 7.79 3.83 10.00
N LEU A 8 7.01 2.81 10.35
CA LEU A 8 7.48 1.45 10.55
C LEU A 8 6.64 0.47 9.73
N TRP A 9 7.32 -0.49 9.11
CA TRP A 9 6.71 -1.66 8.50
C TRP A 9 6.47 -2.73 9.55
N VAL A 10 5.22 -3.20 9.66
CA VAL A 10 4.84 -4.27 10.58
C VAL A 10 4.37 -5.47 9.77
N TRP A 11 5.28 -6.43 9.62
CA TRP A 11 5.05 -7.68 8.88
C TRP A 11 4.68 -8.82 9.81
N SER A 12 3.86 -9.77 9.32
CA SER A 12 3.35 -10.92 10.06
C SER A 12 2.80 -10.57 11.46
N PRO A 13 1.78 -9.69 11.54
CA PRO A 13 1.31 -9.13 12.81
C PRO A 13 0.45 -10.09 13.64
N GLN A 14 0.39 -11.39 13.31
CA GLN A 14 -0.46 -12.35 14.02
C GLN A 14 -0.13 -12.40 15.52
N HIS A 15 1.14 -12.21 15.89
CA HIS A 15 1.60 -12.14 17.27
C HIS A 15 1.09 -10.92 18.05
N LEU A 16 0.63 -9.86 17.37
CA LEU A 16 0.09 -8.65 18.01
C LEU A 16 -1.35 -8.81 18.50
N SER A 17 -1.94 -10.00 18.31
CA SER A 17 -3.12 -10.43 19.08
C SER A 17 -2.77 -10.65 20.57
N ASN A 18 -1.49 -10.86 20.90
CA ASN A 18 -0.98 -10.85 22.26
C ASN A 18 -0.88 -9.40 22.77
N LEU A 19 -1.50 -9.12 23.92
CA LEU A 19 -1.55 -7.78 24.51
C LEU A 19 -0.16 -7.22 24.85
N GLU A 20 0.75 -8.06 25.34
CA GLU A 20 2.10 -7.62 25.74
C GLU A 20 2.96 -7.28 24.52
N GLU A 21 2.88 -8.06 23.45
CA GLU A 21 3.60 -7.74 22.20
C GLU A 21 3.07 -6.45 21.55
N LYS A 22 1.75 -6.25 21.58
CA LYS A 22 1.13 -5.01 21.11
C LYS A 22 1.56 -3.79 21.93
N LYS A 23 1.60 -3.90 23.27
CA LYS A 23 2.11 -2.83 24.14
C LYS A 23 3.57 -2.49 23.84
N LYS A 24 4.44 -3.51 23.71
CA LYS A 24 5.86 -3.31 23.35
C LYS A 24 6.01 -2.56 22.04
N LEU A 25 5.23 -2.90 21.01
CA LEU A 25 5.23 -2.18 19.74
C LEU A 25 4.85 -0.70 19.91
N PHE A 26 3.79 -0.40 20.66
CA PHE A 26 3.35 0.98 20.87
C PHE A 26 4.31 1.79 21.75
N GLU A 27 4.93 1.16 22.76
CA GLU A 27 6.00 1.77 23.54
C GLU A 27 7.21 2.11 22.67
N PHE A 28 7.62 1.19 21.80
CA PHE A 28 8.67 1.43 20.82
C PHE A 28 8.30 2.58 19.88
N CYS A 29 7.07 2.60 19.35
CA CYS A 29 6.61 3.68 18.48
C CYS A 29 6.66 5.04 19.18
N LYS A 30 6.29 5.10 20.47
CA LYS A 30 6.37 6.32 21.27
C LYS A 30 7.82 6.76 21.49
N GLN A 31 8.71 5.84 21.85
CA GLN A 31 10.14 6.11 22.07
C GLN A 31 10.81 6.66 20.80
N GLU A 32 10.55 6.02 19.67
CA GLU A 32 11.14 6.37 18.37
C GLU A 32 10.36 7.44 17.60
N LYS A 33 9.28 7.96 18.19
CA LYS A 33 8.38 8.97 17.59
C LYS A 33 7.81 8.52 16.23
N ILE A 34 7.51 7.23 16.09
CA ILE A 34 6.83 6.67 14.92
C ILE A 34 5.39 7.17 14.92
N THR A 35 4.96 7.74 13.79
CA THR A 35 3.61 8.30 13.62
C THR A 35 2.80 7.54 12.55
N HIS A 36 3.43 6.63 11.82
CA HIS A 36 2.81 5.88 10.73
C HIS A 36 3.20 4.40 10.81
N LEU A 37 2.22 3.51 10.72
CA LEU A 37 2.44 2.07 10.62
C LEU A 37 1.91 1.58 9.29
N TYR A 38 2.75 0.91 8.54
CA TYR A 38 2.35 0.12 7.38
C TYR A 38 2.17 -1.31 7.88
N TYR A 39 0.92 -1.69 8.13
CA TYR A 39 0.55 -2.88 8.87
C TYR A 39 0.00 -3.95 7.93
N GLN A 40 0.64 -5.12 7.90
CA GLN A 40 0.29 -6.15 6.92
C GLN A 40 -1.17 -6.61 7.06
N VAL A 41 -1.90 -6.57 5.94
CA VAL A 41 -3.28 -7.05 5.86
C VAL A 41 -3.33 -8.37 5.11
N ILE A 42 -4.01 -9.35 5.71
CA ILE A 42 -4.33 -10.61 5.05
C ILE A 42 -5.70 -10.47 4.38
N PHE A 43 -5.75 -10.75 3.08
CA PHE A 43 -6.98 -10.73 2.30
C PHE A 43 -7.37 -12.17 1.96
N ASN A 44 -8.63 -12.51 2.24
CA ASN A 44 -9.25 -13.72 1.73
C ASN A 44 -9.86 -13.40 0.37
N GLU A 45 -9.40 -14.08 -0.68
CA GLU A 45 -9.81 -13.87 -2.06
C GLU A 45 -10.62 -15.06 -2.58
N LYS A 46 -11.72 -14.77 -3.27
CA LYS A 46 -12.55 -15.79 -3.92
C LYS A 46 -12.68 -15.46 -5.39
N SER A 47 -12.41 -16.44 -6.25
CA SER A 47 -12.47 -16.26 -7.71
C SER A 47 -13.81 -16.66 -8.33
N PHE A 48 -14.69 -17.32 -7.58
CA PHE A 48 -15.98 -17.84 -8.05
C PHE A 48 -17.14 -17.31 -7.19
N PRO A 49 -18.27 -16.85 -7.78
CA PRO A 49 -18.55 -16.69 -9.22
C PRO A 49 -17.84 -15.47 -9.84
N HIS A 50 -17.32 -14.56 -9.01
CA HIS A 50 -16.57 -13.38 -9.43
C HIS A 50 -15.40 -13.14 -8.47
N LEU A 51 -14.34 -12.51 -8.96
CA LEU A 51 -13.21 -12.12 -8.12
C LEU A 51 -13.65 -11.12 -7.05
N THR A 52 -13.56 -11.53 -5.80
CA THR A 52 -13.85 -10.74 -4.61
C THR A 52 -12.72 -10.91 -3.59
N ALA A 53 -12.58 -9.93 -2.71
CA ALA A 53 -11.68 -10.00 -1.57
C ALA A 53 -12.39 -9.50 -0.31
N SER A 54 -11.95 -9.97 0.85
CA SER A 54 -12.34 -9.48 2.16
C SER A 54 -11.12 -9.42 3.08
N VAL A 55 -11.07 -8.47 4.00
CA VAL A 55 -10.06 -8.44 5.06
C VAL A 55 -10.29 -9.61 6.01
N GLU A 56 -9.30 -10.47 6.19
CA GLU A 56 -9.37 -11.63 7.09
C GLU A 56 -8.99 -11.23 8.52
N GLY A 57 -9.80 -11.59 9.53
CA GLY A 57 -9.53 -11.15 10.91
C GLY A 57 -10.00 -9.73 11.20
N TYR A 58 -11.21 -9.39 10.73
CA TYR A 58 -11.82 -8.07 10.80
C TYR A 58 -11.68 -7.36 12.18
N GLU A 59 -12.04 -8.03 13.27
CA GLU A 59 -12.01 -7.43 14.61
C GLU A 59 -10.59 -7.11 15.11
N HIS A 60 -9.60 -7.95 14.76
CA HIS A 60 -8.20 -7.74 15.14
C HIS A 60 -7.68 -6.40 14.60
N TYR A 61 -7.99 -6.09 13.33
CA TYR A 61 -7.57 -4.83 12.73
C TYR A 61 -8.28 -3.63 13.37
N ARG A 62 -9.59 -3.71 13.64
CA ARG A 62 -10.33 -2.61 14.28
C ARG A 62 -9.76 -2.26 15.64
N ASP A 63 -9.51 -3.27 16.47
CA ASP A 63 -8.94 -3.08 17.80
C ASP A 63 -7.52 -2.49 17.74
N PHE A 64 -6.70 -2.99 16.82
CA PHE A 64 -5.35 -2.46 16.63
C PHE A 64 -5.35 -1.00 16.17
N ILE A 65 -6.17 -0.67 15.17
CA ILE A 65 -6.26 0.69 14.61
C ILE A 65 -6.75 1.67 15.66
N ARG A 66 -7.80 1.30 16.42
CA ARG A 66 -8.33 2.13 17.50
C ARG A 66 -7.29 2.49 18.56
N GLU A 67 -6.48 1.52 18.95
CA GLU A 67 -5.41 1.76 19.92
C GLU A 67 -4.30 2.64 19.32
N ALA A 68 -3.88 2.36 18.08
CA ALA A 68 -2.90 3.18 17.36
C ALA A 68 -3.37 4.64 17.21
N HIS A 69 -4.62 4.84 16.80
CA HIS A 69 -5.23 6.17 16.65
C HIS A 69 -5.30 6.94 17.96
N SER A 70 -5.58 6.26 19.08
CA SER A 70 -5.55 6.88 20.42
C SER A 70 -4.16 7.43 20.80
N LEU A 71 -3.11 6.88 20.18
CA LEU A 71 -1.71 7.30 20.31
C LEU A 71 -1.26 8.24 19.18
N LYS A 72 -2.18 8.71 18.33
CA LYS A 72 -1.92 9.55 17.15
C LYS A 72 -1.03 8.87 16.10
N ILE A 73 -1.07 7.54 16.04
CA ILE A 73 -0.36 6.74 15.04
C ILE A 73 -1.34 6.38 13.93
N LYS A 74 -1.03 6.74 12.69
CA LYS A 74 -1.82 6.34 11.51
C LYS A 74 -1.48 4.92 11.08
N VAL A 75 -2.47 4.17 10.60
CA VAL A 75 -2.33 2.79 10.18
C VAL A 75 -2.74 2.61 8.73
N TYR A 76 -1.81 2.17 7.90
CA TYR A 76 -1.99 1.93 6.47
C TYR A 76 -1.98 0.43 6.23
N ALA A 77 -2.98 -0.07 5.51
CA ALA A 77 -3.05 -1.47 5.11
C ALA A 77 -1.91 -1.80 4.13
N LEU A 78 -0.94 -2.57 4.60
CA LEU A 78 0.22 -3.00 3.83
C LEU A 78 -0.04 -4.34 3.15
N ASN A 79 0.35 -4.48 1.89
CA ASN A 79 0.40 -5.76 1.21
C ASN A 79 1.55 -5.84 0.19
N SER A 80 2.17 -7.00 0.02
CA SER A 80 3.08 -7.26 -1.10
C SER A 80 2.38 -8.08 -2.17
N ARG A 81 2.51 -7.61 -3.41
CA ARG A 81 1.91 -8.23 -4.61
C ARG A 81 2.86 -8.10 -5.80
N PRO A 82 3.96 -8.89 -5.86
CA PRO A 82 4.94 -8.78 -6.95
C PRO A 82 4.31 -8.87 -8.35
N HIS A 83 3.41 -9.84 -8.54
CA HIS A 83 2.68 -10.02 -9.80
C HIS A 83 1.43 -9.13 -9.95
N GLY A 84 1.10 -8.34 -8.93
CA GLY A 84 -0.06 -7.45 -8.91
C GLY A 84 0.05 -6.30 -9.92
N VAL A 85 1.27 -5.92 -10.27
CA VAL A 85 1.54 -4.90 -11.30
C VAL A 85 1.13 -5.35 -12.69
N LEU A 86 1.13 -6.66 -12.94
CA LEU A 86 0.78 -7.20 -14.26
C LEU A 86 -0.69 -6.94 -14.54
N ARG A 87 -1.06 -6.68 -15.79
CA ARG A 87 -2.45 -6.43 -16.21
C ARG A 87 -3.41 -7.52 -15.72
N LYS A 88 -2.96 -8.78 -15.71
CA LYS A 88 -3.72 -9.93 -15.16
C LYS A 88 -3.95 -9.85 -13.64
N GLY A 89 -3.07 -9.19 -12.91
CA GLY A 89 -3.14 -8.96 -11.46
C GLY A 89 -3.95 -7.72 -11.06
N HIS A 90 -4.20 -6.78 -11.97
CA HIS A 90 -4.92 -5.52 -11.65
C HIS A 90 -6.29 -5.76 -11.02
N ALA A 91 -7.03 -6.76 -11.49
CA ALA A 91 -8.35 -7.08 -10.94
C ALA A 91 -8.28 -7.48 -9.46
N LYS A 92 -7.23 -8.22 -9.07
CA LYS A 92 -6.97 -8.65 -7.70
C LYS A 92 -6.62 -7.48 -6.79
N ILE A 93 -5.71 -6.60 -7.22
CA ILE A 93 -5.39 -5.37 -6.49
C ILE A 93 -6.64 -4.51 -6.28
N MET A 94 -7.48 -4.37 -7.31
CA MET A 94 -8.72 -3.60 -7.17
C MET A 94 -9.76 -4.29 -6.27
N ALA A 95 -9.78 -5.62 -6.20
CA ALA A 95 -10.64 -6.35 -5.26
C ALA A 95 -10.21 -6.09 -3.81
N GLU A 96 -8.90 -6.10 -3.52
CA GLU A 96 -8.34 -5.81 -2.21
C GLU A 96 -8.59 -4.36 -1.78
N ILE A 97 -8.41 -3.38 -2.67
CA ILE A 97 -8.71 -1.97 -2.38
C ILE A 97 -10.20 -1.76 -2.08
N LYS A 98 -11.09 -2.45 -2.81
CA LYS A 98 -12.54 -2.43 -2.52
C LYS A 98 -12.84 -3.08 -1.17
N ALA A 99 -12.18 -4.19 -0.85
CA ALA A 99 -12.32 -4.86 0.44
C ALA A 99 -11.90 -3.94 1.60
N LEU A 100 -10.83 -3.17 1.44
CA LEU A 100 -10.38 -2.19 2.42
C LEU A 100 -11.39 -1.04 2.57
N THR A 101 -11.95 -0.55 1.47
CA THR A 101 -13.01 0.47 1.51
C THR A 101 -14.23 -0.05 2.25
N GLU A 102 -14.61 -1.30 2.02
CA GLU A 102 -15.73 -1.95 2.69
C GLU A 102 -15.45 -2.19 4.18
N PHE A 103 -14.20 -2.56 4.53
CA PHE A 103 -13.77 -2.64 5.91
C PHE A 103 -13.99 -1.30 6.62
N ASN A 104 -13.53 -0.20 6.01
CA ASN A 104 -13.71 1.13 6.58
C ASN A 104 -15.17 1.60 6.56
N ASN A 105 -16.03 1.11 5.66
CA ASN A 105 -17.48 1.42 5.67
C ASN A 105 -18.19 0.83 6.88
N LYS A 106 -17.72 -0.32 7.35
CA LYS A 106 -18.30 -1.06 8.47
C LYS A 106 -17.63 -0.75 9.81
N SER A 107 -16.58 0.06 9.82
CA SER A 107 -15.79 0.41 11.00
C SER A 107 -16.12 1.83 11.49
N ARG A 108 -16.02 2.06 12.80
CA ARG A 108 -16.12 3.42 13.37
C ARG A 108 -14.95 4.27 12.90
N PRO A 109 -15.05 5.61 12.86
CA PRO A 109 -13.99 6.48 12.36
C PRO A 109 -12.60 6.20 12.96
N GLU A 110 -12.54 5.91 14.26
CA GLU A 110 -11.32 5.58 15.02
C GLU A 110 -10.78 4.17 14.76
N GLU A 111 -11.48 3.34 14.00
CA GLU A 111 -11.11 1.96 13.67
C GLU A 111 -10.79 1.79 12.17
N GLN A 112 -10.79 2.89 11.41
CA GLN A 112 -10.57 2.88 9.97
C GLN A 112 -9.08 2.98 9.64
N PHE A 113 -8.63 2.21 8.65
CA PHE A 113 -7.31 2.41 8.07
C PHE A 113 -7.21 3.82 7.46
N ASP A 114 -6.03 4.43 7.54
CA ASP A 114 -5.69 5.73 6.95
C ASP A 114 -5.33 5.66 5.46
N GLY A 115 -5.11 4.45 4.95
CA GLY A 115 -4.78 4.23 3.54
C GLY A 115 -4.37 2.80 3.22
N ALA A 116 -3.98 2.62 1.96
CA ALA A 116 -3.40 1.41 1.42
C ALA A 116 -1.95 1.66 0.99
N HIS A 117 -1.09 0.68 1.23
CA HIS A 117 0.32 0.70 0.85
C HIS A 117 0.68 -0.63 0.18
N TYR A 118 1.20 -0.59 -1.05
CA TYR A 118 1.56 -1.79 -1.80
C TYR A 118 3.04 -1.87 -2.15
N ALA A 119 3.66 -2.98 -1.80
CA ALA A 119 4.95 -3.37 -2.34
C ALA A 119 4.73 -4.20 -3.60
N PHE A 120 5.06 -3.65 -4.78
CA PHE A 120 4.92 -4.37 -6.05
C PHE A 120 6.19 -5.07 -6.49
N ASP A 121 7.34 -4.82 -5.85
CA ASP A 121 8.62 -5.51 -6.05
C ASP A 121 8.94 -5.84 -7.51
N ILE A 122 8.62 -4.92 -8.43
CA ILE A 122 8.54 -5.24 -9.86
C ILE A 122 9.88 -5.64 -10.47
N TYR A 123 10.97 -5.26 -9.81
CA TYR A 123 12.34 -5.63 -10.16
C TYR A 123 12.65 -7.12 -9.93
N MET A 124 11.81 -7.83 -9.18
CA MET A 124 11.87 -9.27 -8.99
C MET A 124 11.14 -10.05 -10.09
N LEU A 125 10.44 -9.38 -11.01
CA LEU A 125 9.75 -10.04 -12.11
C LEU A 125 10.72 -10.48 -13.20
N ASP A 126 10.50 -11.69 -13.71
CA ASP A 126 11.23 -12.19 -14.86
C ASP A 126 11.08 -11.24 -16.06
N GLY A 127 12.22 -10.86 -16.64
CA GLY A 127 12.27 -9.93 -17.76
C GLY A 127 12.05 -8.46 -17.38
N PHE A 128 12.05 -8.10 -16.09
CA PHE A 128 12.03 -6.68 -15.68
C PHE A 128 13.23 -5.93 -16.27
N SER A 129 14.35 -6.61 -16.52
CA SER A 129 15.46 -6.09 -17.31
C SER A 129 15.24 -6.27 -18.83
N GLY A 130 15.70 -5.31 -19.63
CA GLY A 130 15.66 -5.39 -21.10
C GLY A 130 14.40 -4.81 -21.73
N LYS A 131 13.86 -5.46 -22.78
CA LYS A 131 12.82 -4.87 -23.65
C LYS A 131 11.45 -4.68 -22.95
N SER A 132 11.18 -5.43 -21.89
CA SER A 132 9.86 -5.44 -21.22
C SER A 132 9.71 -4.41 -20.09
N ILE A 133 10.79 -3.75 -19.68
CA ILE A 133 10.78 -2.80 -18.56
C ILE A 133 9.72 -1.70 -18.73
N ARG A 134 9.58 -1.15 -19.94
CA ARG A 134 8.58 -0.11 -20.26
C ARG A 134 7.16 -0.62 -20.03
N THR A 135 6.90 -1.87 -20.39
CA THR A 135 5.59 -2.50 -20.21
C THR A 135 5.23 -2.63 -18.73
N PHE A 136 6.17 -3.07 -17.89
CA PHE A 136 5.93 -3.17 -16.44
C PHE A 136 5.70 -1.80 -15.79
N LEU A 137 6.50 -0.80 -16.18
CA LEU A 137 6.36 0.57 -15.65
C LEU A 137 5.01 1.18 -16.06
N VAL A 138 4.58 1.03 -17.31
CA VAL A 138 3.24 1.50 -17.74
C VAL A 138 2.14 0.79 -16.94
N GLN A 139 2.24 -0.52 -16.73
CA GLN A 139 1.23 -1.25 -15.96
C GLN A 139 1.21 -0.90 -14.47
N LEU A 140 2.38 -0.56 -13.88
CA LEU A 140 2.47 0.03 -12.54
C LEU A 140 1.70 1.35 -12.46
N LEU A 141 1.99 2.28 -13.37
CA LEU A 141 1.32 3.57 -13.40
C LEU A 141 -0.20 3.42 -13.59
N GLN A 142 -0.63 2.49 -14.44
CA GLN A 142 -2.04 2.18 -14.64
C GLN A 142 -2.75 1.69 -13.37
N ILE A 143 -2.17 0.73 -12.65
CA ILE A 143 -2.81 0.23 -11.42
C ILE A 143 -2.78 1.28 -10.31
N CYS A 144 -1.68 2.03 -10.15
CA CYS A 144 -1.57 3.11 -9.17
C CYS A 144 -2.62 4.21 -9.42
N LYS A 145 -2.75 4.66 -10.68
CA LYS A 145 -3.77 5.63 -11.07
C LYS A 145 -5.17 5.11 -10.82
N ARG A 146 -5.45 3.86 -11.19
CA ARG A 146 -6.78 3.25 -11.01
C ARG A 146 -7.15 3.14 -9.52
N ALA A 147 -6.19 2.74 -8.68
CA ALA A 147 -6.34 2.65 -7.23
C ALA A 147 -6.63 4.03 -6.63
N ARG A 148 -5.79 5.03 -6.94
CA ARG A 148 -5.96 6.41 -6.45
C ARG A 148 -7.28 7.02 -6.89
N ASN A 149 -7.64 6.91 -8.17
CA ASN A 149 -8.91 7.44 -8.67
C ASN A 149 -10.12 6.79 -7.96
N PHE A 150 -10.06 5.47 -7.74
CA PHE A 150 -11.12 4.76 -7.03
C PHE A 150 -11.27 5.28 -5.59
N LEU A 151 -10.17 5.43 -4.86
CA LEU A 151 -10.19 5.95 -3.49
C LEU A 151 -10.57 7.43 -3.45
N PHE A 152 -10.06 8.28 -4.34
CA PHE A 152 -10.45 9.68 -4.42
C PHE A 152 -11.97 9.86 -4.57
N MET A 153 -12.60 9.05 -5.42
CA MET A 153 -14.06 9.11 -5.65
C MET A 153 -14.89 8.54 -4.49
N ARG A 154 -14.37 7.58 -3.72
CA ARG A 154 -15.16 6.83 -2.74
C ARG A 154 -14.83 7.18 -1.29
N ARG A 155 -13.57 7.53 -1.03
CA ARG A 155 -12.95 7.75 0.27
C ARG A 155 -11.73 8.68 0.12
N PRO A 156 -11.93 9.99 -0.13
CA PRO A 156 -10.84 10.93 -0.42
C PRO A 156 -9.80 11.08 0.71
N HIS A 157 -10.12 10.64 1.92
CA HIS A 157 -9.19 10.61 3.05
C HIS A 157 -8.26 9.38 3.05
N LEU A 158 -8.54 8.35 2.26
CA LEU A 158 -7.69 7.16 2.13
C LEU A 158 -6.59 7.40 1.12
N ASN A 159 -5.36 7.42 1.63
CA ASN A 159 -4.18 7.55 0.80
C ASN A 159 -3.85 6.21 0.14
N PHE A 160 -3.34 6.25 -1.09
CA PHE A 160 -2.73 5.09 -1.74
C PHE A 160 -1.27 5.39 -2.02
N SER A 161 -0.41 4.51 -1.55
CA SER A 161 1.04 4.61 -1.68
C SER A 161 1.63 3.28 -2.10
N VAL A 162 2.84 3.32 -2.64
CA VAL A 162 3.57 2.12 -3.06
C VAL A 162 5.03 2.24 -2.66
N ASP A 163 5.67 1.10 -2.43
CA ASP A 163 7.12 1.08 -2.36
C ASP A 163 7.70 1.30 -3.74
N MET A 164 8.64 2.23 -3.79
CA MET A 164 9.46 2.48 -4.96
C MET A 164 10.91 2.35 -4.53
N PRO A 165 11.69 1.44 -5.15
CA PRO A 165 13.11 1.38 -4.90
C PRO A 165 13.76 2.74 -5.15
N PHE A 166 14.62 3.20 -4.25
CA PHE A 166 15.25 4.52 -4.35
C PHE A 166 15.90 4.76 -5.72
N TRP A 167 16.45 3.70 -6.33
CA TRP A 167 17.14 3.78 -7.61
C TRP A 167 16.22 4.00 -8.82
N PHE A 168 14.90 4.00 -8.65
CA PHE A 168 13.97 4.48 -9.69
C PHE A 168 14.12 5.97 -9.97
N LEU A 169 14.68 6.72 -9.01
CA LEU A 169 14.91 8.16 -9.10
C LEU A 169 16.40 8.52 -9.18
N THR A 170 17.31 7.56 -9.07
CA THR A 170 18.76 7.84 -9.06
C THR A 170 19.45 7.32 -10.30
N HIS A 171 20.44 8.08 -10.77
CA HIS A 171 21.28 7.73 -11.91
C HIS A 171 22.27 6.58 -11.62
N GLN A 172 22.37 6.07 -10.38
CA GLN A 172 23.37 5.05 -10.00
C GLN A 172 23.22 3.73 -10.78
N LYS A 173 22.01 3.35 -11.19
CA LYS A 173 21.76 2.21 -12.09
C LYS A 173 21.37 2.63 -13.52
N GLY A 174 21.54 3.91 -13.85
CA GLY A 174 20.98 4.55 -15.03
C GLY A 174 19.50 4.96 -14.82
N PRO A 175 19.03 6.02 -15.48
CA PRO A 175 17.65 6.46 -15.37
C PRO A 175 16.69 5.38 -15.89
N LEU A 176 15.53 5.25 -15.25
CA LEU A 176 14.44 4.46 -15.83
C LEU A 176 14.07 5.03 -17.21
N PRO A 177 13.55 4.20 -18.14
CA PRO A 177 13.15 4.71 -19.44
C PRO A 177 12.11 5.82 -19.29
N ARG A 178 12.30 6.90 -20.04
CA ARG A 178 11.24 7.89 -20.26
C ARG A 178 10.10 7.24 -21.02
N LEU A 179 8.88 7.57 -20.61
CA LEU A 179 7.66 7.06 -21.21
C LEU A 179 6.59 8.15 -21.24
N VAL A 180 5.66 8.01 -22.18
CA VAL A 180 4.44 8.82 -22.22
C VAL A 180 3.39 8.13 -21.35
N PHE A 181 2.92 8.83 -20.33
CA PHE A 181 1.79 8.42 -19.51
C PHE A 181 0.96 9.66 -19.19
N ASP A 182 -0.36 9.58 -19.34
CA ASP A 182 -1.27 10.73 -19.19
C ASP A 182 -0.82 11.99 -19.93
N LEU A 183 -0.43 11.81 -21.21
CA LEU A 183 0.03 12.88 -22.10
C LEU A 183 1.31 13.61 -21.63
N ARG A 184 2.01 13.11 -20.61
CA ARG A 184 3.28 13.66 -20.12
C ARG A 184 4.46 12.77 -20.49
N TRP A 185 5.55 13.36 -20.98
CA TRP A 185 6.78 12.65 -21.34
C TRP A 185 7.91 12.93 -20.33
N LYS A 186 8.16 11.98 -19.43
CA LYS A 186 9.11 12.13 -18.32
C LYS A 186 9.60 10.76 -17.83
N GLU A 187 10.49 10.73 -16.85
CA GLU A 187 10.99 9.45 -16.30
C GLU A 187 9.87 8.68 -15.60
N ALA A 188 9.91 7.35 -15.68
CA ALA A 188 8.88 6.52 -15.09
C ALA A 188 8.74 6.72 -13.57
N GLY A 189 9.84 6.95 -12.86
CA GLY A 189 9.83 7.26 -11.42
C GLY A 189 9.12 8.58 -11.11
N GLU A 190 9.36 9.62 -11.92
CA GLU A 190 8.71 10.93 -11.74
C GLU A 190 7.20 10.86 -11.92
N HIS A 191 6.69 9.94 -12.76
CA HIS A 191 5.25 9.72 -12.90
C HIS A 191 4.60 9.26 -11.60
N LEU A 192 5.32 8.59 -10.70
CA LEU A 192 4.77 8.13 -9.42
C LEU A 192 4.73 9.24 -8.36
N LEU A 193 5.52 10.31 -8.51
CA LEU A 193 5.60 11.44 -7.59
C LEU A 193 4.51 12.50 -7.83
N ASP A 194 4.08 12.69 -9.08
CA ASP A 194 3.13 13.74 -9.48
C ASP A 194 1.64 13.36 -9.27
N GLN A 195 1.36 12.26 -8.58
CA GLN A 195 0.21 11.41 -8.87
C GLN A 195 -0.70 11.15 -7.68
#